data_AF-A0A4P8NIM7-F1
#
_entry.id   AF-A0A4P8NIM7-F1
#
_cell.length_a   1.000
_cell.length_b   1.000
_cell.length_c   1.000
_cell.angle_alpha   90.00
_cell.angle_beta   90.00
_cell.angle_gamma   90.00
#
_symmetry.space_group_name_H-M   'P 1'
#
loop_
_entity.id
_entity.type
_entity.pdbx_description
1 polymer ?
#
loop_
_entity_poly.entity_id
_entity_poly.type
_entity_poly.pdbx_seq_one_letter_code
_entity_poly.pdbx_strand_id
1 'polypeptide(L)'
;LTKKCIHEVKVNLVVNGNVVNGAIAEGQHKYEDVQGTNTAIIHVSKGQSVWVEAHSGSHIEGDNGDNRYTTFSGFLLYERK
;
A
#
# COMPACT_ATOMS: atom_id res chain seq x y z
N LEU A 1 -30.62 -1.81 -13.81
CA LEU A 1 -29.34 -1.08 -13.62
C LEU A 1 -28.66 -1.64 -12.38
N THR A 2 -27.80 -2.64 -12.54
CA THR A 2 -27.02 -3.20 -11.43
C THR A 2 -25.91 -2.22 -11.05
N LYS A 3 -25.89 -1.79 -9.79
CA LYS A 3 -24.85 -0.91 -9.25
C LYS A 3 -23.50 -1.62 -9.37
N LYS A 4 -22.60 -1.10 -10.20
CA LYS A 4 -21.23 -1.62 -10.35
C LYS A 4 -20.52 -1.39 -9.01
N CYS A 5 -20.25 -2.45 -8.26
CA CYS A 5 -19.49 -2.36 -7.01
C CYS A 5 -18.01 -2.30 -7.39
N ILE A 6 -17.48 -1.08 -7.50
CA ILE A 6 -16.05 -0.85 -7.72
C ILE A 6 -15.39 -0.94 -6.35
N HIS A 7 -14.53 -1.94 -6.16
CA HIS A 7 -13.63 -1.98 -5.01
C HIS A 7 -12.32 -1.33 -5.45
N GLU A 8 -12.10 -0.12 -4.94
CA GLU A 8 -10.83 0.59 -5.06
C GLU A 8 -10.08 0.44 -3.74
N VAL A 9 -8.85 -0.03 -3.82
CA VAL A 9 -7.91 -0.04 -2.70
C VAL A 9 -6.76 0.88 -3.05
N LYS A 10 -6.52 1.88 -2.21
CA LYS A 10 -5.36 2.76 -2.32
C LYS A 10 -4.43 2.54 -1.14
N VAL A 11 -3.14 2.37 -1.42
CA VAL A 11 -2.09 2.26 -0.41
C VAL A 11 -1.01 3.29 -0.70
N ASN A 12 -0.59 4.03 0.32
CA ASN A 12 0.48 5.01 0.25
C ASN A 12 1.72 4.48 0.98
N LEU A 13 2.90 4.69 0.39
CA LEU A 13 4.18 4.60 1.10
C LEU A 13 4.44 5.94 1.78
N VAL A 14 4.69 5.91 3.09
CA VAL A 14 4.85 7.10 3.93
C VAL A 14 6.22 7.11 4.58
N VAL A 15 6.88 8.27 4.54
CA VAL A 15 8.16 8.52 5.20
C VAL A 15 8.01 9.70 6.15
N ASN A 16 8.11 9.44 7.45
CA ASN A 16 7.98 10.45 8.51
C ASN A 16 6.74 11.36 8.34
N GLY A 17 5.61 10.75 7.97
CA GLY A 17 4.32 11.43 7.78
C GLY A 17 4.07 11.96 6.37
N ASN A 18 5.05 11.89 5.46
CA ASN A 18 4.90 12.36 4.08
C ASN A 18 4.66 11.20 3.13
N VAL A 19 3.60 11.28 2.31
CA VAL A 19 3.35 10.33 1.22
C VAL A 19 4.41 10.52 0.13
N VAL A 20 5.15 9.47 -0.19
CA VAL A 20 6.23 9.50 -1.19
C VAL A 20 5.92 8.65 -2.42
N ASN A 21 5.04 7.66 -2.29
CA ASN A 21 4.57 6.83 -3.39
C ASN A 21 3.17 6.28 -3.08
N GLY A 22 2.46 5.77 -4.07
CA GLY A 22 1.16 5.13 -3.87
C GLY A 22 0.86 4.04 -4.90
N ALA A 23 0.07 3.05 -4.51
CA ALA A 23 -0.47 2.01 -5.36
C ALA A 23 -1.99 2.09 -5.31
N ILE A 24 -2.63 1.92 -6.47
CA ILE A 24 -4.09 1.84 -6.59
C ILE A 24 -4.42 0.52 -7.27
N ALA A 25 -5.43 -0.16 -6.75
CA ALA A 25 -5.95 -1.39 -7.30
C ALA A 25 -7.46 -1.21 -7.52
N GLU A 26 -7.93 -1.43 -8.74
CA GLU A 26 -9.33 -1.32 -9.12
C GLU A 26 -9.82 -2.65 -9.70
N GLY A 27 -10.77 -3.28 -9.00
CA GLY A 27 -11.40 -4.53 -9.45
C GLY A 27 -12.84 -4.35 -9.88
N GLN A 28 -13.25 -5.04 -10.95
CA GLN A 28 -14.64 -4.99 -11.44
C GLN A 28 -15.53 -6.16 -10.97
N HIS A 29 -14.97 -7.25 -10.43
CA HIS A 29 -15.75 -8.49 -10.26
C HIS A 29 -15.48 -9.33 -8.98
N LYS A 30 -14.24 -9.51 -8.53
CA LYS A 30 -13.91 -10.33 -7.34
C LYS A 30 -12.77 -9.69 -6.55
N TYR A 31 -12.82 -9.78 -5.22
CA TYR A 31 -11.78 -9.24 -4.32
C TYR A 31 -10.41 -9.90 -4.54
N GLU A 32 -10.41 -11.19 -4.93
CA GLU A 32 -9.20 -12.01 -5.11
C GLU A 32 -8.30 -11.55 -6.28
N ASP A 33 -8.84 -10.78 -7.23
CA ASP A 33 -8.14 -10.38 -8.47
C ASP A 33 -7.56 -8.95 -8.42
N VAL A 34 -7.55 -8.30 -7.24
CA VAL A 34 -7.22 -6.86 -7.13
C VAL A 34 -5.93 -6.67 -6.34
N GLN A 35 -4.83 -6.45 -7.05
CA GLN A 35 -3.51 -6.25 -6.45
C GLN A 35 -2.91 -4.90 -6.84
N GLY A 36 -2.69 -4.04 -5.84
CA GLY A 36 -1.95 -2.79 -6.00
C GLY A 36 -0.50 -3.03 -5.64
N THR A 37 0.39 -2.92 -6.63
CA THR A 37 1.83 -3.10 -6.41
C THR A 37 2.59 -1.86 -6.81
N ASN A 38 3.59 -1.48 -6.01
CA ASN A 38 4.51 -0.41 -6.35
C ASN A 38 5.84 -0.60 -5.59
N THR A 39 6.90 0.03 -6.06
CA THR A 39 8.24 0.03 -5.45
C THR A 39 8.84 1.43 -5.54
N ALA A 40 9.69 1.81 -4.57
CA ALA A 40 10.39 3.09 -4.57
C ALA A 40 11.78 2.96 -3.98
N ILE A 41 12.72 3.75 -4.51
CA ILE A 41 13.99 4.04 -3.86
C ILE A 41 13.85 5.39 -3.17
N ILE A 42 13.94 5.40 -1.85
CA ILE A 42 13.74 6.59 -1.04
C ILE A 42 14.99 6.89 -0.22
N HIS A 43 15.22 8.17 0.06
CA HIS A 43 16.20 8.56 1.06
C HIS A 43 15.54 8.63 2.43
N VAL A 44 16.20 8.03 3.42
CA VAL A 44 15.79 8.11 4.83
C VAL A 44 16.95 8.59 5.68
N SER A 45 16.64 9.46 6.64
CA SER A 45 17.57 9.91 7.66
C SER A 45 17.39 9.08 8.94
N LYS A 46 18.45 9.00 9.75
CA LYS A 46 18.41 8.32 11.04
C LYS A 46 17.23 8.82 11.87
N GLY A 47 16.42 7.89 12.38
CA GLY A 47 15.26 8.17 13.22
C GLY A 47 13.94 8.41 12.45
N GLN A 48 13.96 8.49 11.11
CA GLN A 48 12.73 8.54 10.34
C GLN A 48 12.05 7.16 10.27
N SER A 49 10.72 7.16 10.33
CA SER A 49 9.90 5.95 10.17
C SER A 49 9.40 5.81 8.74
N VAL A 50 9.27 4.57 8.28
CA VAL A 50 8.68 4.20 6.99
C VAL A 50 7.56 3.20 7.24
N TRP A 51 6.39 3.45 6.68
CA TRP A 51 5.24 2.56 6.78
C TRP A 51 4.35 2.65 5.54
N VAL A 52 3.40 1.73 5.43
CA VAL A 52 2.34 1.79 4.43
C VAL A 52 1.04 2.20 5.11
N GLU A 53 0.30 3.10 4.50
CA GLU A 53 -1.01 3.55 4.95
C GLU A 53 -2.04 3.25 3.88
N ALA A 54 -3.09 2.52 4.25
CA ALA A 54 -4.16 2.19 3.32
C ALA A 54 -5.34 3.13 3.49
N HIS A 55 -5.79 3.69 2.39
CA HIS A 55 -7.04 4.41 2.28
C HIS A 55 -8.06 3.49 1.61
N SER A 56 -8.69 2.66 2.42
CA SER A 56 -9.99 2.09 2.11
C SER A 56 -10.97 2.58 3.17
N GLY A 57 -12.24 2.78 2.82
CA GLY A 57 -13.29 3.05 3.81
C GLY A 57 -13.46 1.93 4.85
N SER A 58 -12.69 0.85 4.74
CA SER A 58 -12.61 -0.33 5.59
C SER A 58 -11.15 -0.62 5.96
N HIS A 59 -10.89 -0.89 7.23
CA HIS A 59 -9.58 -1.20 7.81
C HIS A 59 -8.79 -2.28 7.02
N ILE A 60 -7.49 -2.08 6.81
CA ILE A 60 -6.57 -3.20 6.48
C ILE A 60 -6.19 -3.85 7.80
N GLU A 61 -6.97 -4.84 8.24
CA GLU A 61 -6.46 -5.82 9.19
C GLU A 61 -5.78 -6.92 8.38
N GLY A 62 -4.52 -7.23 8.71
CA GLY A 62 -3.69 -8.20 7.98
C GLY A 62 -4.21 -9.65 8.01
N ASP A 63 -5.34 -9.88 8.66
CA ASP A 63 -6.06 -11.17 8.71
C ASP A 63 -7.58 -10.98 8.48
N ASN A 64 -7.96 -10.05 7.61
CA ASN A 64 -9.28 -10.11 6.98
C ASN A 64 -9.19 -10.89 5.67
N GLY A 65 -10.28 -11.52 5.24
CA GLY A 65 -10.31 -12.35 4.02
C GLY A 65 -9.86 -11.62 2.75
N ASP A 66 -9.83 -10.29 2.78
CA ASP A 66 -9.62 -9.41 1.62
C ASP A 66 -8.16 -8.93 1.45
N ASN A 67 -7.38 -8.81 2.54
CA ASN A 67 -5.98 -8.35 2.49
C ASN A 67 -4.96 -9.48 2.73
N ARG A 68 -5.44 -10.72 2.80
CA ARG A 68 -4.61 -11.92 2.93
C ARG A 68 -3.54 -11.90 1.83
N TYR A 69 -2.29 -12.21 2.19
CA TYR A 69 -1.11 -12.21 1.30
C TYR A 69 -0.49 -10.85 0.94
N THR A 70 -0.87 -9.76 1.62
CA THR A 70 -0.17 -8.46 1.48
C THR A 70 1.30 -8.58 1.90
N THR A 71 2.21 -7.95 1.13
CA THR A 71 3.64 -7.91 1.44
C THR A 71 4.14 -6.46 1.50
N PHE A 72 5.04 -6.17 2.45
CA PHE A 72 5.79 -4.93 2.53
C PHE A 72 7.21 -5.26 2.98
N SER A 73 8.21 -4.88 2.19
CA SER A 73 9.61 -5.20 2.44
C SER A 73 10.53 -4.10 1.92
N GLY A 74 11.76 -4.08 2.43
CA GLY A 74 12.78 -3.11 2.02
C GLY A 74 14.14 -3.45 2.62
N PHE A 75 15.18 -2.85 2.05
CA PHE A 75 16.56 -2.99 2.52
C PHE A 75 17.36 -1.72 2.20
N LEU A 76 18.48 -1.53 2.92
CA LEU A 76 19.39 -0.41 2.69
C LEU A 76 20.28 -0.68 1.48
N LEU A 77 20.24 0.19 0.48
CA LEU A 77 21.12 0.10 -0.69
C LEU A 77 22.57 0.50 -0.35
N TYR A 78 22.74 1.66 0.29
CA TYR A 78 24.03 2.18 0.73
C TYR A 78 23.81 3.32 1.74
N GLU A 79 24.83 3.57 2.57
CA GLU A 79 24.88 4.75 3.45
C GLU A 79 25.44 5.95 2.70
N ARG A 80 24.86 7.14 2.90
CA ARG A 80 25.46 8.40 2.47
C ARG A 80 26.34 8.96 3.59
N LYS A 81 27.53 9.39 3.21
CA LYS A 81 28.47 10.11 4.08
C LYS A 81 28.02 11.55 4.30
#